data_AF-A0AAU3I9A9-F1
#
_entry.id   AF-A0AAU3I9A9-F1
#
_cell.length_a   1.000
_cell.length_b   1.000
_cell.length_c   1.000
_cell.angle_alpha   90.00
_cell.angle_beta   90.00
_cell.angle_gamma   90.00
#
_symmetry.space_group_name_H-M   'P 1'
#
loop_
_entity.id
_entity.type
_entity.pdbx_description
1 polymer ?
#
loop_
_entity_poly.entity_id
_entity_poly.type
_entity_poly.pdbx_seq_one_letter_code
_entity_poly.pdbx_strand_id
1 'polypeptide(L)'
;MESGSSESHDESDRVVELEAEVQQLKEAVTSHAVVDQAIGMVVALGRVSPDQGWAVLKDVSQHTNIKLRNVAELILVWGREGDIPPDIRAELEDALDRHGPTQIPEAPSE
;
A
#
# COMPACT_ATOMS: atom_id res chain seq x y z
N MET A 1 54.46 -5.74 0.32
CA MET A 1 53.47 -4.75 0.77
C MET A 1 52.51 -4.54 -0.40
N GLU A 2 51.50 -5.39 -0.56
CA GLU A 2 50.54 -5.27 -1.69
C GLU A 2 49.11 -5.72 -1.33
N SER A 3 48.87 -6.20 -0.11
CA SER A 3 47.55 -6.75 0.28
C SER A 3 46.47 -5.69 0.53
N GLY A 4 46.83 -4.46 0.89
CA GLY A 4 45.84 -3.42 1.27
C GLY A 4 45.05 -2.79 0.12
N SER A 5 45.46 -2.98 -1.14
CA SER A 5 44.76 -2.37 -2.29
C SER A 5 43.65 -3.25 -2.87
N SER A 6 43.61 -4.54 -2.51
CA SER A 6 42.57 -5.49 -2.98
C SER A 6 41.38 -5.52 -2.02
N GLU A 7 41.62 -5.45 -0.71
CA GLU A 7 40.56 -5.38 0.32
C GLU A 7 39.72 -4.10 0.17
N SER A 8 40.36 -2.95 -0.14
CA SER A 8 39.63 -1.68 -0.32
C SER A 8 38.72 -1.64 -1.56
N HIS A 9 39.07 -2.38 -2.62
CA HIS A 9 38.23 -2.46 -3.83
C HIS A 9 37.02 -3.37 -3.58
N ASP A 10 37.21 -4.52 -2.91
CA ASP A 10 36.14 -5.45 -2.53
C ASP A 10 35.12 -4.78 -1.58
N GLU A 11 35.61 -3.99 -0.62
CA GLU A 11 34.75 -3.17 0.25
C GLU A 11 33.96 -2.11 -0.54
N SER A 12 34.59 -1.44 -1.52
CA SER A 12 33.93 -0.43 -2.35
C SER A 12 32.87 -1.03 -3.27
N ASP A 13 33.13 -2.21 -3.86
CA ASP A 13 32.18 -2.91 -4.74
C ASP A 13 30.95 -3.38 -3.95
N ARG A 14 31.17 -3.87 -2.72
CA ARG A 14 30.10 -4.26 -1.80
C ARG A 14 29.25 -3.08 -1.35
N VAL A 15 29.86 -1.91 -1.14
CA VAL A 15 29.11 -0.67 -0.83
C VAL A 15 28.21 -0.28 -2.01
N VAL A 16 28.70 -0.36 -3.25
CA VAL A 16 27.91 -0.04 -4.44
C VAL A 16 26.73 -1.00 -4.64
N GLU A 17 26.92 -2.29 -4.40
CA GLU A 17 25.83 -3.28 -4.48
C GLU A 17 24.73 -3.00 -3.44
N LEU A 18 25.12 -2.74 -2.19
CA LEU A 18 24.18 -2.41 -1.12
C LEU A 18 23.45 -1.09 -1.37
N GLU A 19 24.12 -0.08 -1.93
CA GLU A 19 23.48 1.19 -2.33
C GLU A 19 22.44 0.99 -3.44
N ALA A 20 22.72 0.11 -4.42
CA ALA A 20 21.78 -0.24 -5.48
C ALA A 20 20.56 -0.99 -4.93
N GLU A 21 20.77 -1.93 -4.01
CA GLU A 21 19.68 -2.65 -3.32
C GLU A 21 18.82 -1.70 -2.48
N VAL A 22 19.44 -0.80 -1.72
CA VAL A 22 18.74 0.24 -0.95
C VAL A 22 17.93 1.15 -1.87
N GLN A 23 18.46 1.50 -3.05
CA GLN A 23 17.75 2.32 -4.02
C GLN A 23 16.52 1.59 -4.59
N GLN A 24 16.66 0.31 -4.98
CA GLN A 24 15.55 -0.50 -5.47
C GLN A 24 14.45 -0.69 -4.41
N LEU A 25 14.83 -0.95 -3.15
CA LEU A 25 13.88 -1.06 -2.04
C LEU A 25 13.17 0.26 -1.76
N LYS A 26 13.89 1.40 -1.79
CA LYS A 26 13.30 2.74 -1.66
C LYS A 26 12.33 3.04 -2.78
N GLU A 27 12.65 2.66 -4.02
CA GLU A 27 11.77 2.81 -5.17
C GLU A 27 10.50 1.96 -5.03
N ALA A 28 10.63 0.71 -4.58
CA ALA A 28 9.50 -0.17 -4.32
C ALA A 28 8.57 0.37 -3.23
N VAL A 29 9.13 0.84 -2.10
CA VAL A 29 8.35 1.47 -1.01
C VAL A 29 7.69 2.77 -1.48
N THR A 30 8.41 3.62 -2.21
CA THR A 30 7.86 4.87 -2.74
C THR A 30 6.77 4.64 -3.78
N SER A 31 6.92 3.57 -4.59
CA SER A 31 5.92 3.15 -5.58
C SER A 31 4.59 2.77 -4.92
N HIS A 32 4.62 2.14 -3.75
CA HIS A 32 3.44 1.67 -3.03
C HIS A 32 2.83 2.66 -2.04
N ALA A 33 3.53 3.74 -1.67
CA ALA A 33 3.09 4.68 -0.64
C ALA A 33 1.66 5.22 -0.81
N VAL A 34 1.25 5.51 -2.05
CA VAL A 34 -0.13 5.99 -2.34
C VAL A 34 -1.17 4.91 -2.07
N VAL A 35 -0.85 3.66 -2.41
CA VAL A 35 -1.73 2.52 -2.19
C VAL A 35 -1.81 2.20 -0.70
N ASP A 36 -0.68 2.21 0.00
CA ASP A 36 -0.65 1.98 1.45
C ASP A 36 -1.46 3.03 2.23
N GLN A 37 -1.43 4.30 1.81
CA GLN A 37 -2.26 5.36 2.39
C GLN A 37 -3.76 5.11 2.14
N ALA A 38 -4.12 4.69 0.92
CA ALA A 38 -5.50 4.35 0.61
C ALA A 38 -5.99 3.13 1.41
N ILE A 39 -5.14 2.11 1.61
CA ILE A 39 -5.45 0.97 2.49
C ILE A 39 -5.74 1.48 3.90
N GLY A 40 -4.87 2.35 4.45
CA GLY A 40 -5.06 2.93 5.77
C GLY A 40 -6.40 3.67 5.92
N MET A 41 -6.83 4.40 4.90
CA MET A 41 -8.14 5.02 4.88
C MET A 41 -9.29 3.99 4.86
N VAL A 42 -9.21 2.96 4.01
CA VAL A 42 -10.23 1.92 3.92
C VAL A 42 -10.35 1.15 5.24
N VAL A 43 -9.22 0.85 5.89
CA VAL A 43 -9.17 0.25 7.23
C VAL A 43 -9.91 1.13 8.24
N ALA A 44 -9.59 2.44 8.28
CA ALA A 44 -10.17 3.36 9.25
C ALA A 44 -11.68 3.58 9.04
N LEU A 45 -12.12 3.74 7.78
CA LEU A 45 -13.50 4.06 7.43
C LEU A 45 -14.39 2.82 7.36
N GLY A 46 -13.88 1.75 6.74
CA GLY A 46 -14.59 0.48 6.55
C GLY A 46 -14.50 -0.47 7.74
N ARG A 47 -13.64 -0.17 8.74
CA ARG A 47 -13.38 -1.03 9.91
C ARG A 47 -12.99 -2.46 9.53
N VAL A 48 -12.15 -2.59 8.50
CA VAL A 48 -11.60 -3.86 8.01
C VAL A 48 -10.13 -4.02 8.40
N SER A 49 -9.59 -5.23 8.36
CA SER A 49 -8.14 -5.43 8.53
C SER A 49 -7.34 -4.85 7.36
N PRO A 50 -6.03 -4.59 7.51
CA PRO A 50 -5.19 -4.13 6.39
C PRO A 50 -5.23 -5.04 5.17
N ASP A 51 -5.21 -6.37 5.37
CA ASP A 51 -5.29 -7.35 4.27
C ASP A 51 -6.63 -7.27 3.53
N GLN A 52 -7.72 -7.04 4.27
CA GLN A 52 -9.04 -6.80 3.69
C GLN A 52 -9.10 -5.45 2.97
N GLY A 53 -8.50 -4.40 3.52
CA GLY A 53 -8.41 -3.10 2.85
C GLY A 53 -7.67 -3.20 1.51
N TRP A 54 -6.60 -3.98 1.44
CA TRP A 54 -5.94 -4.30 0.17
C TRP A 54 -6.86 -5.07 -0.78
N ALA A 55 -7.55 -6.11 -0.28
CA ALA A 55 -8.48 -6.89 -1.09
C ALA A 55 -9.57 -6.02 -1.69
N VAL A 56 -10.18 -5.13 -0.90
CA VAL A 56 -11.18 -4.14 -1.33
C VAL A 56 -10.64 -3.27 -2.47
N LEU A 57 -9.47 -2.65 -2.32
CA LEU A 57 -8.91 -1.80 -3.38
C LEU A 57 -8.65 -2.57 -4.67
N LYS A 58 -8.15 -3.81 -4.56
CA LYS A 58 -7.93 -4.69 -5.70
C LYS A 58 -9.24 -5.07 -6.39
N ASP A 59 -10.28 -5.33 -5.62
CA ASP A 59 -11.60 -5.71 -6.12
C ASP A 59 -12.26 -4.57 -6.90
N VAL A 60 -12.24 -3.36 -6.33
CA VAL A 60 -12.72 -2.14 -6.99
C VAL A 60 -11.96 -1.88 -8.28
N SER A 61 -10.63 -2.04 -8.27
CA SER A 61 -9.80 -1.89 -9.47
C SER A 61 -10.21 -2.86 -10.59
N GLN A 62 -10.51 -4.10 -10.25
CA GLN A 62 -10.92 -5.13 -11.21
C GLN A 62 -12.31 -4.87 -11.79
N HIS A 63 -13.27 -4.52 -10.95
CA HIS A 63 -14.66 -4.34 -11.36
C HIS A 63 -14.91 -3.01 -12.10
N THR A 64 -14.15 -1.97 -11.78
CA THR A 64 -14.19 -0.68 -12.49
C THR A 64 -13.28 -0.64 -13.71
N ASN A 65 -12.38 -1.62 -13.87
CA ASN A 65 -11.32 -1.62 -14.86
C ASN A 65 -10.41 -0.36 -14.80
N ILE A 66 -10.22 0.17 -13.59
CA ILE A 66 -9.32 1.30 -13.31
C ILE A 66 -8.05 0.76 -12.66
N LYS A 67 -6.90 1.32 -13.04
CA LYS A 67 -5.61 0.93 -12.43
C LYS A 67 -5.66 1.15 -10.92
N LEU A 68 -5.20 0.17 -10.14
CA LEU A 68 -5.18 0.20 -8.68
C LEU A 68 -4.62 1.50 -8.09
N ARG A 69 -3.54 2.03 -8.67
CA ARG A 69 -2.96 3.31 -8.24
C ARG A 69 -3.94 4.47 -8.39
N ASN A 70 -4.68 4.53 -9.49
CA ASN A 70 -5.67 5.57 -9.73
C ASN A 70 -6.87 5.40 -8.79
N VAL A 71 -7.28 4.16 -8.49
CA VAL A 71 -8.28 3.89 -7.44
C VAL A 71 -7.79 4.43 -6.11
N ALA A 72 -6.56 4.13 -5.71
CA ALA A 72 -5.98 4.66 -4.48
C ALA A 72 -5.97 6.20 -4.45
N GLU A 73 -5.58 6.86 -5.54
CA GLU A 73 -5.64 8.33 -5.65
C GLU A 73 -7.06 8.88 -5.50
N LEU A 74 -8.07 8.23 -6.11
CA LEU A 74 -9.48 8.60 -5.95
C LEU A 74 -9.94 8.46 -4.50
N ILE A 75 -9.52 7.40 -3.80
CA ILE A 75 -9.80 7.22 -2.37
C ILE A 75 -9.15 8.33 -1.54
N LEU A 76 -7.91 8.74 -1.85
CA LEU A 76 -7.28 9.84 -1.12
C LEU A 76 -7.95 11.20 -1.37
N VAL A 77 -8.37 11.47 -2.61
CA VAL A 77 -9.16 12.67 -2.93
C VAL A 77 -10.48 12.64 -2.15
N TRP A 78 -11.18 11.50 -2.19
CA TRP A 78 -12.41 11.29 -1.44
C TRP A 78 -12.25 11.54 0.06
N GLY A 79 -11.17 11.07 0.67
CA GLY A 79 -10.90 11.29 2.09
C GLY A 79 -10.68 12.74 2.47
N ARG A 80 -10.20 13.57 1.54
CA ARG A 80 -9.94 15.00 1.77
C ARG A 80 -11.15 15.87 1.45
N GLU A 81 -11.86 15.54 0.38
CA GLU A 81 -12.85 16.42 -0.25
C GLU A 81 -14.29 15.90 -0.12
N GLY A 82 -14.47 14.62 0.26
CA GLY A 82 -15.76 13.97 0.41
C GLY A 82 -16.40 13.53 -0.92
N ASP A 83 -15.79 13.87 -2.05
CA ASP A 83 -16.31 13.55 -3.39
C ASP A 83 -15.55 12.40 -4.05
N ILE A 84 -16.30 11.49 -4.66
CA ILE A 84 -15.78 10.37 -5.45
C ILE A 84 -16.84 10.01 -6.49
N PRO A 85 -16.45 9.61 -7.72
CA PRO A 85 -17.41 9.22 -8.73
C PRO A 85 -18.38 8.12 -8.23
N PRO A 86 -19.68 8.23 -8.53
CA PRO A 86 -20.72 7.40 -7.92
C PRO A 86 -20.60 5.91 -8.27
N ASP A 87 -20.07 5.60 -9.45
CA ASP A 87 -19.71 4.24 -9.88
C ASP A 87 -18.61 3.64 -8.99
N ILE A 88 -17.59 4.43 -8.65
CA ILE A 88 -16.51 3.99 -7.76
C ILE A 88 -17.00 3.86 -6.33
N ARG A 89 -17.88 4.76 -5.88
CA ARG A 89 -18.51 4.68 -4.56
C ARG A 89 -19.30 3.38 -4.40
N ALA A 90 -20.18 3.10 -5.36
CA ALA A 90 -21.02 1.90 -5.33
C ALA A 90 -20.16 0.64 -5.27
N GLU A 91 -19.14 0.55 -6.14
CA GLU A 91 -18.24 -0.60 -6.14
C GLU A 91 -17.42 -0.71 -4.84
N LEU A 92 -16.99 0.42 -4.25
CA LEU A 92 -16.29 0.42 -2.97
C LEU A 92 -17.17 -0.10 -1.83
N GLU A 93 -18.44 0.30 -1.80
CA GLU A 93 -19.44 -0.18 -0.84
C GLU A 93 -19.68 -1.69 -1.05
N ASP A 94 -19.90 -2.15 -2.28
CA ASP A 94 -20.08 -3.57 -2.61
C ASP A 94 -18.84 -4.42 -2.28
N ALA A 95 -17.64 -3.88 -2.50
CA ALA A 95 -16.38 -4.53 -2.13
C ALA A 95 -16.22 -4.61 -0.60
N LEU A 96 -16.56 -3.54 0.12
CA LEU A 96 -16.54 -3.54 1.59
C LEU A 96 -17.54 -4.55 2.17
N ASP A 97 -18.73 -4.68 1.60
CA ASP A 97 -19.72 -5.66 2.04
C ASP A 97 -19.27 -7.10 1.77
N ARG A 98 -18.59 -7.35 0.64
CA ARG A 98 -17.97 -8.66 0.35
C ARG A 98 -16.83 -9.01 1.31
N HIS A 99 -16.12 -7.99 1.79
CA HIS A 99 -14.92 -8.17 2.61
C HIS A 99 -15.12 -7.88 4.11
N GLY A 100 -16.30 -7.42 4.56
CA GLY A 100 -16.55 -6.99 5.94
C GLY A 100 -17.73 -7.68 6.65
N PRO A 101 -17.79 -7.65 8.01
CA PRO A 101 -16.78 -7.18 8.98
C PRO A 101 -16.02 -8.32 9.68
N THR A 102 -14.74 -8.09 10.00
CA THR A 102 -14.02 -8.85 11.03
C THR A 102 -14.24 -8.18 12.39
N GLN A 103 -14.49 -8.98 13.43
CA GLN A 103 -14.67 -8.54 14.80
C GLN A 103 -13.57 -7.54 15.22
N ILE A 104 -13.97 -6.43 15.82
CA ILE A 104 -13.09 -5.66 16.70
C ILE A 104 -12.48 -6.70 17.66
N PRO A 105 -11.15 -6.79 17.85
CA PRO A 105 -10.61 -7.58 18.94
C PRO A 105 -11.37 -7.18 20.20
N GLU A 106 -12.15 -8.10 20.78
CA GLU A 106 -12.96 -7.82 21.96
C GLU A 106 -12.07 -7.04 22.94
N ALA A 107 -12.55 -5.87 23.37
CA ALA A 107 -11.85 -5.10 24.38
C ALA A 107 -11.44 -6.07 25.51
N PRO A 108 -10.19 -6.00 26.01
CA PRO A 108 -9.72 -6.94 27.01
C PRO A 108 -10.77 -7.02 28.12
N SER A 109 -11.33 -8.20 28.32
CA SER A 109 -12.31 -8.43 29.38
C SER A 109 -11.62 -8.08 30.70
N GLU A 110 -12.14 -7.06 31.39
CA GLU A 110 -11.71 -6.71 32.75
C GLU A 110 -12.00 -7.85 33.74
#